data_AF-A0A1B6HL66-F1
#
_entry.id   AF-A0A1B6HL66-F1
#
_cell.length_a   1.000
_cell.length_b   1.000
_cell.length_c   1.000
_cell.angle_alpha   90.00
_cell.angle_beta   90.00
_cell.angle_gamma   90.00
#
_symmetry.space_group_name_H-M   'P 1'
#
loop_
_entity.id
_entity.type
_entity.pdbx_description
1 polymer ?
#
loop_
_entity_poly.entity_id
_entity_poly.type
_entity_poly.pdbx_seq_one_letter_code
_entity_poly.pdbx_strand_id
1 'polypeptide(L)'
;GVSICLYYLAYCEDALERVCLLPHHILADLVSYALWLLECSHDSGRCHATMFFGFSFQFRIILEEFDVQDGLRKLYNVMSTLPILAVEDDAALNEDEECPYASITWRIVKMPWSECVCCLIIS
;
A
#
# COMPACT_ATOMS: atom_id res chain seq x y z
N GLY A 1 -9.11 -8.83 10.61
CA GLY A 1 -8.38 -9.09 11.85
C GLY A 1 -6.91 -8.81 11.65
N VAL A 2 -6.13 -9.78 11.16
CA VAL A 2 -4.66 -9.62 11.05
C VAL A 2 -4.21 -8.43 10.20
N SER A 3 -4.91 -8.12 9.09
CA SER A 3 -4.59 -6.96 8.23
C SER A 3 -4.73 -5.61 8.94
N ILE A 4 -5.71 -5.46 9.84
CA ILE A 4 -5.87 -4.22 10.61
C ILE A 4 -4.74 -4.04 11.63
N CYS A 5 -4.22 -5.14 12.18
CA CYS A 5 -3.09 -5.11 13.11
C CYS A 5 -1.81 -4.64 12.43
N LEU A 6 -1.55 -5.09 11.18
CA LEU A 6 -0.41 -4.59 10.39
C LEU A 6 -0.52 -3.08 10.18
N TYR A 7 -1.71 -2.59 9.79
CA TYR A 7 -1.93 -1.16 9.62
C TYR A 7 -1.63 -0.38 10.91
N TYR A 8 -2.18 -0.81 12.06
CA TYR A 8 -1.92 -0.12 13.32
C TYR A 8 -0.47 -0.23 13.80
N LEU A 9 0.22 -1.32 13.48
CA LEU A 9 1.66 -1.46 13.72
C LEU A 9 2.45 -0.38 12.97
N ALA A 10 2.17 -0.19 11.68
CA ALA A 10 2.85 0.82 10.87
C ALA A 10 2.42 2.26 11.19
N TYR A 11 1.19 2.46 11.68
CA TYR A 11 0.71 3.76 12.14
C TYR A 11 1.49 4.28 13.37
N CYS A 12 2.04 3.37 14.19
CA CYS A 12 2.93 3.72 15.29
C CYS A 12 4.38 3.70 14.81
N GLU A 13 4.90 4.86 14.43
CA GLU A 13 6.26 5.03 13.89
C GLU A 13 7.34 4.38 14.77
N ASP A 14 7.31 4.65 16.09
CA ASP A 14 8.26 4.06 17.05
C ASP A 14 8.22 2.52 17.06
N ALA A 15 7.02 1.93 16.91
CA ALA A 15 6.88 0.48 16.88
C ALA A 15 7.45 -0.11 15.58
N LEU A 16 7.18 0.55 14.45
CA LEU A 16 7.69 0.12 13.15
C LEU A 16 9.22 0.30 13.05
N GLU A 17 9.78 1.34 13.65
CA GLU A 17 11.23 1.52 13.77
C GLU A 17 11.87 0.32 14.51
N ARG A 18 11.26 -0.14 15.61
CA ARG A 18 11.73 -1.32 16.33
C ARG A 18 11.61 -2.61 15.52
N VAL A 19 10.56 -2.74 14.71
CA VAL A 19 10.40 -3.87 13.79
C VAL A 19 11.55 -3.89 12.77
N CYS A 20 11.98 -2.73 12.27
CA CYS A 20 13.09 -2.62 11.32
C CYS A 20 14.45 -3.08 11.88
N LEU A 21 14.56 -3.30 13.20
CA LEU A 21 15.75 -3.84 13.86
C LEU A 21 15.72 -5.37 14.00
N LEU A 22 14.63 -6.03 13.61
CA LEU A 22 14.49 -7.48 13.67
C LEU A 22 15.37 -8.17 12.60
N PRO A 23 15.66 -9.47 12.75
CA PRO A 23 16.41 -10.22 11.75
C PRO A 23 15.78 -10.13 10.36
N HIS A 24 16.62 -10.06 9.33
CA HIS A 24 16.19 -9.88 7.93
C HIS A 24 15.09 -10.86 7.48
N HIS A 25 15.18 -12.14 7.86
CA HIS A 25 14.15 -13.13 7.49
C HIS A 25 12.75 -12.76 8.03
N ILE A 26 12.66 -12.11 9.20
CA ILE A 26 11.38 -11.65 9.77
C ILE A 26 10.82 -10.48 8.95
N LEU A 27 11.68 -9.60 8.46
CA LEU A 27 11.29 -8.48 7.61
C LEU A 27 10.83 -8.98 6.23
N ALA A 28 11.56 -9.94 5.67
CA ALA A 28 11.16 -10.61 4.43
C ALA A 28 9.78 -11.26 4.54
N ASP A 29 9.53 -12.00 5.63
CA ASP A 29 8.23 -12.63 5.88
C ASP A 29 7.11 -11.59 6.10
N LEU A 30 7.40 -10.50 6.82
CA LEU A 30 6.47 -9.40 7.04
C LEU A 30 6.04 -8.74 5.72
N VAL A 31 7.02 -8.40 4.87
CA VAL A 31 6.77 -7.77 3.58
C VAL A 31 6.06 -8.74 2.64
N SER A 32 6.45 -10.01 2.63
CA SER A 32 5.78 -11.07 1.85
C SER A 32 4.31 -11.20 2.23
N TYR A 33 4.02 -11.20 3.53
CA TYR A 33 2.64 -11.26 4.01
C TYR A 33 1.84 -10.00 3.65
N ALA A 34 2.43 -8.81 3.75
CA ALA A 34 1.78 -7.57 3.34
C ALA A 34 1.52 -7.52 1.83
N LEU A 35 2.45 -8.00 1.00
CA LEU A 35 2.27 -8.14 -0.45
C LEU A 35 1.19 -9.17 -0.80
N TRP A 36 1.14 -10.29 -0.07
CA TRP A 36 0.07 -11.27 -0.22
C TRP A 36 -1.31 -10.67 0.09
N LEU A 37 -1.42 -9.83 1.13
CA LEU A 37 -2.65 -9.10 1.45
C LEU A 37 -3.04 -8.10 0.34
N LEU A 38 -2.05 -7.52 -0.35
CA LEU A 38 -2.26 -6.60 -1.47
C LEU A 38 -2.88 -7.32 -2.68
N GLU A 39 -2.54 -8.59 -2.89
CA GLU A 39 -3.09 -9.41 -3.98
C GLU A 39 -4.43 -10.09 -3.63
N CYS A 40 -4.72 -10.29 -2.34
CA CYS A 40 -5.96 -10.93 -1.83
C CYS A 40 -7.26 -10.30 -2.36
N SER A 41 -8.32 -11.08 -2.53
CA SER A 41 -9.61 -10.62 -3.08
C SER A 41 -10.45 -9.73 -2.17
N HIS A 42 -10.09 -9.57 -0.89
CA HIS A 42 -10.84 -8.74 0.06
C HIS A 42 -10.35 -7.30 0.05
N ASP A 43 -11.24 -6.36 -0.30
CA ASP A 43 -10.92 -4.93 -0.41
C ASP A 43 -10.31 -4.34 0.87
N SER A 44 -10.81 -4.74 2.04
CA SER A 44 -10.27 -4.30 3.32
C SER A 44 -8.84 -4.80 3.57
N GLY A 45 -8.48 -6.00 3.10
CA GLY A 45 -7.12 -6.53 3.16
C GLY A 45 -6.16 -5.68 2.32
N ARG A 46 -6.55 -5.41 1.07
CA ARG A 46 -5.80 -4.56 0.14
C ARG A 46 -5.62 -3.15 0.71
N CYS A 47 -6.70 -2.52 1.16
CA CYS A 47 -6.68 -1.18 1.73
C CYS A 47 -5.72 -1.08 2.92
N HIS A 48 -5.78 -2.02 3.87
CA HIS A 48 -4.86 -2.00 5.02
C HIS A 48 -3.40 -2.26 4.61
N ALA A 49 -3.15 -3.13 3.63
CA ALA A 49 -1.81 -3.38 3.12
C ALA A 49 -1.22 -2.15 2.42
N THR A 50 -2.01 -1.45 1.60
CA THR A 50 -1.60 -0.19 0.97
C THR A 50 -1.27 0.87 2.01
N MET A 51 -2.10 0.99 3.07
CA MET A 51 -1.82 1.92 4.18
C MET A 51 -0.55 1.53 4.93
N PHE A 52 -0.34 0.24 5.22
CA PHE A 52 0.89 -0.26 5.85
C PHE A 52 2.13 0.16 5.06
N PHE A 53 2.17 -0.08 3.74
CA PHE A 53 3.31 0.29 2.90
C PHE A 53 3.51 1.80 2.83
N GLY A 54 2.42 2.58 2.74
CA GLY A 54 2.48 4.04 2.76
C GLY A 54 3.19 4.62 3.98
N PHE A 55 2.94 4.08 5.18
CA PHE A 55 3.67 4.48 6.39
C PHE A 55 5.06 3.86 6.49
N SER A 56 5.31 2.73 5.83
CA SER A 56 6.57 1.98 5.99
C SER A 56 7.67 2.38 5.01
N PHE A 57 7.35 3.04 3.89
CA PHE A 57 8.35 3.37 2.86
C PHE A 57 9.40 4.39 3.29
N GLN A 58 9.18 5.14 4.37
CA GLN A 58 10.23 5.97 4.97
C GLN A 58 11.39 5.13 5.56
N PHE A 59 11.17 3.83 5.82
CA PHE A 59 12.19 2.91 6.29
C PHE A 59 12.82 2.16 5.12
N ARG A 60 14.08 2.50 4.80
CA ARG A 60 14.81 1.93 3.65
C ARG A 60 14.80 0.40 3.61
N ILE A 61 14.93 -0.28 4.76
CA ILE A 61 14.96 -1.74 4.81
C ILE A 61 13.64 -2.38 4.38
N ILE A 62 12.50 -1.72 4.63
CA ILE A 62 11.19 -2.19 4.17
C ILE A 62 11.02 -1.93 2.68
N LEU A 63 11.47 -0.77 2.19
CA LEU A 63 11.42 -0.43 0.77
C LEU A 63 12.28 -1.39 -0.07
N GLU A 64 13.51 -1.68 0.36
CA GLU A 64 14.41 -2.61 -0.33
C GLU A 64 13.81 -4.02 -0.40
N GLU A 65 13.21 -4.47 0.71
CA GLU A 65 12.56 -5.78 0.75
C GLU A 65 11.30 -5.83 -0.14
N PHE A 66 10.54 -4.73 -0.19
CA PHE A 66 9.40 -4.59 -1.10
C PHE A 66 9.84 -4.70 -2.56
N ASP A 67 10.93 -4.05 -2.94
CA ASP A 67 11.45 -4.09 -4.31
C ASP A 67 11.97 -5.48 -4.70
N VAL A 68 12.71 -6.16 -3.79
CA VAL A 68 13.20 -7.54 -4.00
C VAL A 68 12.06 -8.53 -4.22
N GLN A 69 10.87 -8.25 -3.67
CA GLN A 69 9.70 -9.13 -3.76
C GLN A 69 8.68 -8.73 -4.86
N ASP A 70 9.14 -8.01 -5.88
CA ASP A 70 8.31 -7.50 -6.99
C ASP A 70 7.13 -6.61 -6.52
N GLY A 71 7.30 -5.91 -5.40
CA GLY A 71 6.24 -5.17 -4.74
C GLY A 71 5.62 -4.10 -5.63
N LEU A 72 6.44 -3.38 -6.40
CA LEU A 72 5.96 -2.31 -7.29
C LEU A 72 5.00 -2.84 -8.36
N ARG A 73 5.32 -4.00 -8.96
CA ARG A 73 4.45 -4.66 -9.95
C ARG A 73 3.13 -5.08 -9.32
N LYS A 74 3.16 -5.65 -8.11
CA LYS A 74 1.95 -6.06 -7.37
C LYS A 74 1.08 -4.85 -7.02
N LEU A 75 1.69 -3.76 -6.57
CA LEU A 75 1.01 -2.50 -6.26
C LEU A 75 0.38 -1.87 -7.51
N TYR A 76 1.11 -1.83 -8.63
CA TYR A 76 0.58 -1.34 -9.90
C TYR A 76 -0.65 -2.13 -10.34
N ASN A 77 -0.61 -3.46 -10.27
CA ASN A 77 -1.77 -4.30 -10.64
C ASN A 77 -3.02 -3.97 -9.82
N VAL A 78 -2.87 -3.68 -8.52
CA VAL A 78 -3.98 -3.22 -7.68
C VAL A 78 -4.47 -1.85 -8.12
N MET A 79 -3.55 -0.92 -8.39
CA MET A 79 -3.90 0.41 -8.86
C MET A 79 -4.63 0.38 -10.21
N SER A 80 -4.22 -0.46 -11.16
CA SER A 80 -4.89 -0.62 -12.47
C SER A 80 -6.30 -1.18 -12.38
N THR A 81 -6.67 -1.83 -11.27
CA THR A 81 -8.05 -2.27 -11.01
C THR A 81 -8.90 -1.21 -10.31
N LEU A 82 -8.30 -0.11 -9.85
CA LEU A 82 -9.05 1.02 -9.29
C LEU A 82 -9.71 1.82 -10.43
N PRO A 83 -11.03 2.08 -10.35
CA PRO A 83 -11.77 2.84 -11.38
C PRO A 83 -11.18 4.23 -11.69
N ILE A 84 -10.35 4.80 -10.82
CA ILE A 84 -9.70 6.10 -11.00
C ILE A 84 -8.65 6.09 -12.14
N LEU A 85 -8.04 4.94 -12.45
CA LEU A 85 -7.09 4.78 -13.56
C LEU A 85 -7.74 4.19 -14.82
N ALA A 86 -9.02 3.82 -14.76
CA ALA A 86 -9.83 3.46 -15.93
C ALA A 86 -10.23 4.74 -16.69
N VAL A 87 -9.24 5.41 -17.27
CA VAL A 87 -9.48 6.48 -18.24
C VAL A 87 -9.84 5.83 -19.57
N GLU A 88 -11.03 5.24 -19.66
CA GLU A 88 -11.72 5.01 -20.92
C GLU A 88 -13.21 5.27 -20.71
N ASP A 89 -13.59 6.52 -21.00
CA ASP A 89 -14.74 6.90 -21.83
C ASP A 89 -16.06 6.17 -21.55
N ASP A 90 -16.74 6.51 -20.46
CA ASP A 90 -18.20 6.68 -20.55
C ASP A 90 -18.72 7.61 -19.45
N ALA A 91 -19.07 8.82 -19.89
CA ALA A 91 -19.84 9.78 -19.13
C ALA A 91 -21.29 9.26 -18.99
N ALA A 92 -21.58 8.48 -17.94
CA ALA A 92 -22.95 8.17 -17.57
C ALA A 92 -23.10 7.88 -16.07
N LEU A 93 -23.35 8.97 -15.34
CA LEU A 93 -24.32 9.10 -14.24
C LEU A 93 -24.52 7.88 -13.31
N ASN A 94 -24.02 7.99 -12.08
CA ASN A 94 -24.84 7.85 -10.87
C ASN A 94 -24.06 8.43 -9.67
N GLU A 95 -24.54 9.56 -9.16
CA GLU A 95 -23.88 10.39 -8.12
C GLU A 95 -24.07 9.90 -6.67
N ASP A 96 -24.64 8.72 -6.41
CA ASP A 96 -25.12 8.39 -5.04
C ASP A 96 -24.52 7.15 -4.38
N GLU A 97 -23.24 6.86 -4.61
CA GLU A 97 -22.50 5.96 -3.71
C GLU A 97 -21.05 6.42 -3.51
N GLU A 98 -20.86 7.37 -2.59
CA GLU A 98 -19.54 7.71 -2.05
C GLU A 98 -18.97 6.45 -1.36
N CYS A 99 -18.23 5.66 -2.14
CA CYS A 99 -17.49 4.52 -1.61
C CYS A 99 -16.50 5.05 -0.57
N PRO A 100 -16.57 4.64 0.72
CA PRO A 100 -15.66 5.13 1.76
C PRO A 100 -14.19 4.93 1.40
N TYR A 101 -13.92 3.92 0.56
CA TYR A 101 -12.62 3.62 0.00
C TYR A 101 -12.15 4.64 -1.03
N ALA A 102 -13.04 5.30 -1.77
CA ALA A 102 -12.66 6.39 -2.67
C ALA A 102 -11.97 7.51 -1.89
N SER A 103 -12.52 7.93 -0.75
CA SER A 103 -11.89 8.94 0.11
C SER A 103 -10.50 8.52 0.61
N ILE A 104 -10.30 7.22 0.90
CA ILE A 104 -9.02 6.66 1.33
C ILE A 104 -8.05 6.56 0.15
N THR A 105 -8.50 6.11 -1.02
CA THR A 105 -7.72 6.07 -2.26
C THR A 105 -7.29 7.47 -2.69
N TRP A 106 -8.20 8.46 -2.66
CA TRP A 106 -7.89 9.85 -2.92
C TRP A 106 -6.88 10.41 -1.92
N ARG A 107 -7.01 10.06 -0.65
CA ARG A 107 -6.14 10.51 0.43
C ARG A 107 -4.79 9.81 0.42
N ILE A 108 -4.73 8.54 0.00
CA ILE A 108 -3.53 7.80 -0.35
C ILE A 108 -2.86 8.54 -1.50
N VAL A 109 -3.47 8.64 -2.69
CA VAL A 109 -2.93 9.35 -3.88
C VAL A 109 -2.54 10.82 -3.58
N LYS A 110 -3.18 11.48 -2.60
CA LYS A 110 -2.85 12.84 -2.12
C LYS A 110 -1.88 12.94 -0.95
N MET A 111 -1.62 11.88 -0.17
CA MET A 111 -0.34 11.81 0.57
C MET A 111 0.75 11.98 -0.49
N PRO A 112 1.96 12.50 -0.21
CA PRO A 112 2.89 12.91 -1.27
C PRO A 112 3.44 11.68 -2.05
N TRP A 113 2.60 11.08 -2.89
CA TRP A 113 2.93 10.11 -3.93
C TRP A 113 3.82 10.78 -4.96
N SER A 114 3.78 12.11 -5.09
CA SER A 114 4.80 12.85 -5.84
C SER A 114 6.21 12.73 -5.24
N GLU A 115 6.37 12.49 -3.94
CA GLU A 115 7.68 12.28 -3.31
C GLU A 115 8.04 10.77 -3.27
N CYS A 116 7.09 9.90 -2.91
CA CYS A 116 7.32 8.45 -2.83
C CYS A 116 7.48 7.79 -4.21
N VAL A 117 6.66 8.17 -5.21
CA VAL A 117 6.80 7.68 -6.59
C VAL A 117 8.04 8.27 -7.25
N CYS A 118 8.44 9.50 -6.90
CA CYS A 118 9.75 10.01 -7.34
C CYS A 118 10.89 9.17 -6.77
N CYS A 119 10.85 8.72 -5.52
CA CYS A 119 11.88 7.81 -4.99
C CYS A 119 11.88 6.42 -5.67
N LEU A 120 10.71 5.89 -6.03
CA LEU A 120 10.57 4.58 -6.71
C LEU A 120 10.82 4.62 -8.23
N ILE A 121 10.69 5.77 -8.89
CA ILE A 121 11.01 5.94 -10.32
C ILE A 121 12.47 6.39 -10.54
N ILE A 122 13.12 6.97 -9.52
CA ILE A 122 14.50 7.50 -9.61
C ILE A 122 15.55 6.51 -9.05
N SER A 123 15.16 5.37 -8.49
CA SER A 123 16.10 4.31 -8.04
C SER A 123 16.32 3.22 -9.08
#